data_AF-A0A2V7YTX9-F1
#
_entry.id   AF-A0A2V7YTX9-F1
#
_cell.length_a   1.000
_cell.length_b   1.000
_cell.length_c   1.000
_cell.angle_alpha   90.00
_cell.angle_beta   90.00
_cell.angle_gamma   90.00
#
_symmetry.space_group_name_H-M   'P 1'
#
loop_
_entity.id
_entity.type
_entity.pdbx_description
1 polymer ?
#
loop_
_entity_poly.entity_id
_entity_poly.type
_entity_poly.pdbx_seq_one_letter_code
_entity_poly.pdbx_strand_id
1 'polypeptide(L)' 'MSEGPVYREMSVATIREAEPVQVAFLESARFYKLSREHPGFERILERLREARASRRVLKVRLASLDSDVIEDVE' A
#
# COMPACT_ATOMS: atom_id res chain seq x y z
N MET A 1 11.96 6.13 20.47
CA MET A 1 11.45 4.76 20.30
C MET A 1 11.09 4.63 18.83
N SER A 2 11.79 3.79 18.06
CA SER A 2 11.40 3.55 16.68
C SER A 2 10.26 2.55 16.70
N GLU A 3 9.03 3.02 16.45
CA GLU A 3 7.89 2.13 16.30
C GLU A 3 8.13 1.26 15.06
N GLY A 4 8.05 -0.06 15.24
CA GLY A 4 8.33 -1.03 14.19
C GLY A 4 7.30 -0.99 13.05
N PRO A 5 7.50 -1.84 12.03
CA PRO A 5 6.55 -1.95 10.91
C PRO A 5 5.16 -2.37 11.40
N VAL A 6 4.13 -1.79 10.80
CA VAL A 6 2.73 -2.01 11.15
C VAL A 6 2.01 -2.70 10.01
N TYR A 7 1.11 -3.63 10.34
CA TYR A 7 0.26 -4.30 9.36
C TYR A 7 -1.20 -3.85 9.53
N ARG A 8 -1.88 -3.59 8.41
CA ARG A 8 -3.31 -3.25 8.38
C ARG A 8 -4.00 -4.04 7.29
N GLU A 9 -5.19 -4.56 7.58
CA GLU A 9 -6.04 -5.17 6.55
C GLU A 9 -6.83 -4.07 5.84
N MET A 10 -6.65 -3.95 4.53
CA MET A 10 -7.21 -2.86 3.74
C MET A 10 -7.61 -3.27 2.32
N SER A 11 -8.65 -2.63 1.80
CA SER A 11 -9.23 -2.87 0.47
C SER A 11 -8.83 -1.74 -0.48
N VAL A 12 -8.24 -2.06 -1.64
CA VAL A 12 -7.77 -1.05 -2.59
C VAL A 12 -8.95 -0.35 -3.28
N ALA A 13 -9.08 0.95 -3.06
CA ALA A 13 -10.13 1.78 -3.68
C ALA A 13 -9.67 2.32 -5.05
N THR A 14 -8.49 2.95 -5.07
CA THR A 14 -7.92 3.51 -6.30
C THR A 14 -6.40 3.48 -6.28
N ILE A 15 -5.81 3.39 -7.48
CA ILE A 15 -4.36 3.46 -7.71
C ILE A 15 -4.13 4.58 -8.73
N ARG A 16 -3.25 5.52 -8.39
CA ARG A 16 -2.78 6.59 -9.27
C ARG A 16 -1.31 6.36 -9.57
N GLU A 17 -0.99 6.12 -10.84
CA GLU A 17 0.37 5.84 -11.29
C GLU A 17 1.20 7.13 -11.48
N ALA A 18 1.21 7.96 -10.43
CA ALA A 18 2.08 9.13 -10.31
C ALA A 18 3.49 8.73 -9.83
N GLU A 19 4.35 9.72 -9.56
CA GLU A 19 5.64 9.52 -8.90
C GLU A 19 5.63 10.19 -7.51
N PRO A 20 5.64 9.44 -6.40
CA PRO A 20 5.51 7.98 -6.30
C PRO A 20 4.07 7.51 -6.64
N VAL A 21 3.89 6.19 -6.81
CA VAL A 21 2.55 5.61 -7.00
C VAL A 21 1.73 5.88 -5.73
N GLN A 22 0.52 6.39 -5.92
CA GLN A 22 -0.40 6.68 -4.81
C GLN A 22 -1.55 5.66 -4.78
N VAL A 23 -1.82 5.13 -3.59
CA VAL A 23 -2.86 4.12 -3.35
C VAL A 23 -3.81 4.65 -2.29
N ALA A 24 -5.11 4.67 -2.59
CA ALA A 24 -6.13 4.89 -1.57
C ALA A 24 -6.80 3.57 -1.21
N PHE A 25 -7.13 3.42 0.07
CA PHE A 25 -7.86 2.28 0.61
C PHE A 25 -9.23 2.71 1.12
N LEU A 26 -10.19 1.80 1.22
CA LEU A 26 -11.53 2.11 1.69
C LEU A 26 -11.56 2.46 3.19
N GLU A 27 -10.62 1.93 3.95
CA GLU A 27 -10.52 2.04 5.40
C GLU A 27 -9.79 3.31 5.86
N SER A 28 -9.30 4.14 4.93
CA SER A 28 -8.52 5.34 5.23
C SER A 28 -8.79 6.45 4.23
N ALA A 29 -8.95 7.68 4.73
CA ALA A 29 -9.05 8.87 3.88
C ALA A 29 -7.69 9.35 3.31
N ARG A 30 -6.58 8.66 3.64
CA ARG A 30 -5.22 9.03 3.21
C ARG A 30 -4.84 8.33 1.90
N PHE A 31 -3.99 8.99 1.13
CA PHE A 31 -3.21 8.33 0.07
C PHE A 31 -1.91 7.79 0.65
N TYR A 32 -1.66 6.52 0.41
CA TYR A 32 -0.41 5.84 0.72
C TYR A 32 0.50 5.83 -0.50
N LYS A 33 1.80 5.73 -0.28
CA LYS A 33 2.84 5.89 -1.29
C LYS A 33 3.61 4.59 -1.46
N LEU A 34 3.79 4.18 -2.70
CA LEU A 34 4.69 3.11 -3.10
C LEU A 34 5.79 3.73 -3.99
N SER A 35 7.03 3.76 -3.47
CA SER A 35 8.18 4.29 -4.21
C SER A 35 8.57 3.36 -5.35
N ARG A 36 8.88 3.93 -6.53
CA ARG A 36 9.45 3.15 -7.65
C ARG A 36 10.84 2.60 -7.38
N GLU A 37 11.57 3.21 -6.46
CA GLU A 37 12.88 2.75 -6.00
C GLU A 37 12.77 1.55 -5.04
N HIS A 38 11.55 1.21 -4.58
CA HIS A 38 11.36 0.08 -3.68
C HIS A 38 11.71 -1.24 -4.38
N PRO A 39 12.56 -2.11 -3.80
CA PRO A 39 13.00 -3.36 -4.44
C PRO A 39 11.84 -4.30 -4.83
N GLY A 40 10.73 -4.22 -4.10
CA GLY A 40 9.51 -4.98 -4.38
C GLY A 40 8.47 -4.26 -5.24
N PHE A 41 8.80 -3.11 -5.85
CA PHE A 41 7.84 -2.21 -6.50
C PHE A 41 6.86 -2.94 -7.44
N GLU A 42 7.37 -3.61 -8.47
CA GLU A 42 6.53 -4.27 -9.49
C GLU A 42 5.61 -5.33 -8.87
N ARG A 43 6.15 -6.19 -8.00
CA ARG A 43 5.37 -7.22 -7.30
C ARG A 43 4.26 -6.63 -6.44
N ILE A 44 4.57 -5.58 -5.67
CA ILE A 44 3.60 -4.93 -4.79
C ILE A 44 2.51 -4.25 -5.63
N LEU A 45 2.89 -3.56 -6.70
CA LEU A 45 1.95 -2.89 -7.60
C LEU A 45 1.02 -3.88 -8.30
N GLU A 46 1.54 -5.00 -8.77
CA GLU A 46 0.74 -6.08 -9.37
C GLU A 46 -0.30 -6.62 -8.37
N ARG A 47 0.12 -6.96 -7.14
CA ARG A 47 -0.81 -7.43 -6.09
C ARG A 47 -1.88 -6.40 -5.75
N LEU A 48 -1.54 -5.12 -5.70
CA LEU A 48 -2.51 -4.03 -5.49
C LEU A 48 -3.54 -3.97 -6.63
N ARG A 49 -3.09 -4.09 -7.88
CA ARG A 49 -3.97 -4.12 -9.06
C ARG A 49 -4.89 -5.33 -9.05
N GLU A 50 -4.36 -6.52 -8.77
CA GLU A 50 -5.13 -7.75 -8.66
C GLU A 50 -6.18 -7.68 -7.54
N ALA A 51 -5.79 -7.18 -6.36
CA ALA A 51 -6.70 -7.02 -5.23
C ALA A 51 -7.81 -6.03 -5.53
N ARG A 52 -7.50 -4.92 -6.22
CA ARG A 52 -8.50 -3.97 -6.68
C ARG A 52 -9.49 -4.61 -7.66
N ALA A 53 -8.99 -5.37 -8.63
CA ALA A 53 -9.82 -6.05 -9.64
C ALA A 53 -10.73 -7.12 -9.02
N SER A 54 -10.22 -7.88 -8.06
CA SER A 54 -10.94 -8.96 -7.36
C SER A 54 -11.72 -8.51 -6.12
N ARG A 55 -11.62 -7.23 -5.73
CA ARG A 55 -12.16 -6.69 -4.47
C ARG A 55 -11.69 -7.48 -3.23
N ARG A 56 -10.46 -7.98 -3.27
CA ARG A 56 -9.82 -8.74 -2.18
C ARG A 56 -9.21 -7.78 -1.15
N VAL A 57 -9.35 -8.12 0.12
CA VAL A 57 -8.66 -7.44 1.24
C VAL A 57 -7.18 -7.87 1.24
N LEU A 58 -6.27 -6.91 1.38
CA LEU A 58 -4.84 -7.15 1.52
C LEU A 58 -4.38 -6.86 2.94
N LYS A 59 -3.35 -7.58 3.40
CA LYS A 59 -2.56 -7.19 4.57
C LYS A 59 -1.43 -6.26 4.10
N VAL A 60 -1.55 -4.98 4.40
CA VAL A 60 -0.62 -3.93 3.98
C VAL A 60 0.36 -3.63 5.10
N ARG A 61 1.66 -3.74 4.80
CA ARG A 61 2.75 -3.37 5.71
C ARG A 61 3.15 -1.92 5.48
N LEU A 62 3.17 -1.14 6.56
CA LEU A 62 3.59 0.25 6.60
C LEU A 62 4.88 0.40 7.40
N ALA A 63 5.68 1.43 7.08
CA ALA A 63 6.94 1.66 7.77
C ALA A 63 6.78 1.96 9.28
N SER A 64 5.66 2.58 9.67
CA SER A 64 5.27 2.84 11.08
C SER A 64 3.76 3.14 11.18
N LEU A 65 3.24 3.38 12.39
CA LEU A 65 1.80 3.64 12.63
C LEU A 65 1.26 4.86 11.86
N ASP A 66 2.07 5.91 11.76
CA ASP A 66 1.72 7.19 11.13
C ASP A 66 2.23 7.33 9.70
N SER A 67 3.05 6.38 9.24
CA SER A 67 3.61 6.39 7.89
C SER A 67 2.54 6.17 6.82
N ASP A 68 2.67 6.89 5.71
CA ASP A 68 1.93 6.66 4.48
C ASP A 68 2.71 5.78 3.49
N VAL A 69 3.90 5.30 3.84
CA VAL A 69 4.75 4.48 2.95
C VAL A 69 4.38 3.01 3.06
N ILE A 70 4.06 2.40 1.91
CA ILE A 70 3.82 0.96 1.74
C ILE A 70 5.16 0.26 1.55
N GLU A 71 5.45 -0.68 2.45
CA GLU A 71 6.66 -1.53 2.41
C GLU A 71 6.36 -2.90 1.77
N ASP A 72 5.15 -3.43 1.97
CA ASP A 72 4.72 -4.71 1.40
C ASP A 72 3.19 -4.88 1.41
N VAL A 73 2.70 -5.86 0.64
CA VAL A 73 1.31 -6.34 0.67
C VAL A 73 1.23 -7.85 0.50
N GLU A 74 0.30 -8.49 1.22
CA GLU A 74 -0.06 -9.92 1.15
C GLU A 74 -1.56 -10.12 0.88
#